data_AF-A0AAJ2BPR4-F1
#
_entry.id   AF-A0AAJ2BPR4-F1
#
_cell.length_a   1.000
_cell.length_b   1.000
_cell.length_c   1.000
_cell.angle_alpha   90.00
_cell.angle_beta   90.00
_cell.angle_gamma   90.00
#
_symmetry.space_group_name_H-M   'P 1'
#
loop_
_entity.id
_entity.type
_entity.pdbx_description
1 polymer ?
#
loop_
_entity_poly.entity_id
_entity_poly.type
_entity_poly.pdbx_seq_one_letter_code
_entity_poly.pdbx_strand_id
1 'polypeptide(L)'
;MLLNDVSLRAHLFKEISIGFGPLRAKPSTVFAPVAITPDELGDAWRDGRVQLPLRVELNGERFGEPHGGEMDFSFPELVMHLARTRRLRAGTVLGSGTFSNRDYRRTGSACLAERRAIEKLEQGESRTPFLSFGDRLRFEMFGLDGQSLFGAIDHQFVAAPLPSEV
;
A
#
# COMPACT_ATOMS: atom_id res chain seq x y z
N MET A 1 -7.62 -8.95 2.06
CA MET A 1 -7.63 -8.21 0.78
C MET A 1 -6.36 -7.38 0.69
N LEU A 2 -5.79 -7.24 -0.50
CA LEU A 2 -4.73 -6.25 -0.75
C LEU A 2 -5.36 -4.95 -1.27
N LEU A 3 -4.68 -3.83 -1.04
CA LEU A 3 -5.09 -2.53 -1.57
C LEU A 3 -3.87 -1.72 -2.04
N ASN A 4 -4.08 -0.92 -3.07
CA ASN A 4 -3.17 0.13 -3.51
C ASN A 4 -3.81 1.49 -3.20
N ASP A 5 -3.30 2.13 -2.15
CA ASP A 5 -3.68 3.46 -1.69
C ASP A 5 -2.91 4.54 -2.48
N VAL A 6 -3.37 4.77 -3.72
CA VAL A 6 -2.77 5.70 -4.68
C VAL A 6 -2.67 7.10 -4.08
N SER A 7 -1.52 7.74 -4.25
CA SER A 7 -1.24 9.05 -3.64
C SER A 7 -0.63 10.03 -4.63
N LEU A 8 -1.26 11.18 -4.81
CA LEU A 8 -0.76 12.28 -5.64
C LEU A 8 0.16 13.18 -4.80
N ARG A 9 1.43 12.79 -4.66
CA ARG A 9 2.38 13.39 -3.71
C ARG A 9 2.62 14.89 -3.92
N ALA A 10 2.54 15.38 -5.16
CA ALA A 10 2.65 16.81 -5.46
C ALA A 10 1.51 17.63 -4.82
N HIS A 11 0.29 17.07 -4.73
CA HIS A 11 -0.85 17.72 -4.10
C HIS A 11 -0.90 17.47 -2.58
N LEU A 12 -0.37 16.33 -2.14
CA LEU A 12 -0.44 15.89 -0.74
C LEU A 12 0.15 16.91 0.23
N PHE A 13 1.33 17.45 -0.07
CA PHE A 13 1.98 18.41 0.83
C PHE A 13 1.15 19.68 1.02
N LYS A 14 0.54 20.18 -0.05
CA LYS A 14 -0.35 21.34 0.02
C LYS A 14 -1.56 21.04 0.91
N GLU A 15 -2.22 19.91 0.72
CA GLU A 15 -3.42 19.55 1.52
C GLU A 15 -3.10 19.32 3.00
N ILE A 16 -2.01 18.63 3.31
CA ILE A 16 -1.59 18.41 4.70
C ILE A 16 -1.30 19.75 5.39
N SER A 17 -0.67 20.70 4.69
CA SER A 17 -0.36 22.02 5.27
C SER A 17 -1.59 22.84 5.67
N ILE A 18 -2.77 22.52 5.12
CA ILE A 18 -4.05 23.17 5.44
C ILE A 18 -4.67 22.61 6.74
N GLY A 19 -4.21 21.44 7.22
CA GLY A 19 -4.59 20.88 8.53
C GLY A 19 -5.81 19.96 8.55
N PHE A 20 -6.48 19.73 7.42
CA PHE A 20 -7.64 18.83 7.31
C PHE A 20 -7.30 17.41 6.82
N GLY A 21 -6.02 17.13 6.61
CA GLY A 21 -5.57 15.87 6.03
C GLY A 21 -5.79 15.79 4.50
N PRO A 22 -5.44 14.66 3.89
CA PRO A 22 -5.58 14.48 2.45
C PRO A 22 -7.04 14.32 2.04
N LEU A 23 -7.43 14.97 0.95
CA LEU A 23 -8.73 14.82 0.30
C LEU A 23 -8.56 14.46 -1.17
N ARG A 24 -8.03 15.36 -2.00
CA ARG A 24 -7.81 15.09 -3.44
C ARG A 24 -6.47 14.43 -3.71
N ALA A 25 -5.52 14.53 -2.78
CA ALA A 25 -4.25 13.83 -2.88
C ALA A 25 -4.38 12.30 -2.74
N LYS A 26 -5.57 11.82 -2.38
CA LYS A 26 -5.94 10.41 -2.24
C LYS A 26 -7.11 10.09 -3.20
N PRO A 27 -6.83 9.81 -4.48
CA PRO A 27 -7.84 9.34 -5.41
C PRO A 27 -8.34 7.93 -5.02
N SER A 28 -9.22 7.37 -5.84
CA SER A 28 -9.81 6.04 -5.61
C SER A 28 -8.76 4.96 -5.31
N THR A 29 -8.92 4.29 -4.17
CA THR A 29 -8.15 3.10 -3.79
C THR A 29 -8.48 1.94 -4.70
N VAL A 30 -7.47 1.16 -5.08
CA VAL A 30 -7.64 -0.08 -5.86
C VAL A 30 -7.53 -1.28 -4.93
N PHE A 31 -8.40 -2.26 -5.09
CA PHE A 31 -8.37 -3.50 -4.29
C PHE A 31 -8.02 -4.69 -5.17
N ALA A 32 -7.41 -5.71 -4.57
CA ALA A 32 -7.24 -7.00 -5.22
C ALA A 32 -8.61 -7.68 -5.48
N PRO A 33 -8.68 -8.59 -6.46
CA PRO A 33 -9.95 -9.25 -6.84
C PRO A 33 -10.64 -10.03 -5.72
N VAL A 34 -9.87 -10.57 -4.77
CA VAL A 34 -10.39 -11.45 -3.71
C VAL A 34 -10.10 -10.88 -2.32
N ALA A 35 -11.11 -10.98 -1.45
CA ALA A 35 -10.96 -10.87 -0.02
C ALA A 35 -11.04 -12.26 0.60
N ILE A 36 -10.08 -12.59 1.45
CA ILE A 36 -10.02 -13.85 2.20
C ILE A 36 -10.23 -13.56 3.70
N THR A 37 -10.66 -14.57 4.43
CA THR A 37 -10.80 -14.54 5.89
C THR A 37 -9.45 -14.78 6.58
N PRO A 38 -9.31 -14.42 7.87
CA PRO A 38 -8.09 -14.72 8.63
C PRO A 38 -7.77 -16.22 8.73
N ASP A 39 -8.76 -17.11 8.74
CA ASP A 39 -8.52 -18.55 8.79
C ASP A 39 -8.00 -19.12 7.46
N GLU A 40 -8.37 -18.53 6.32
CA GLU A 40 -7.81 -18.88 4.99
C GLU A 40 -6.31 -18.55 4.86
N LEU A 41 -5.78 -17.67 5.73
CA LEU A 41 -4.33 -17.42 5.83
C LEU A 41 -3.58 -18.50 6.62
N GLY A 42 -4.28 -19.34 7.40
CA GLY A 42 -3.67 -20.37 8.25
C GLY A 42 -2.57 -19.79 9.16
N ASP A 43 -1.42 -20.47 9.20
CA ASP A 43 -0.26 -20.08 10.03
C ASP A 43 0.34 -18.71 9.65
N ALA A 44 0.01 -18.19 8.46
CA ALA A 44 0.42 -16.85 8.06
C ALA A 44 -0.37 -15.75 8.76
N TRP A 45 -1.48 -16.04 9.44
CA TRP A 45 -2.14 -15.06 10.30
C TRP A 45 -1.70 -15.28 11.76
N ARG A 46 -0.88 -14.36 12.27
CA ARG A 46 -0.33 -14.45 13.64
C ARG A 46 -0.23 -13.08 14.28
N ASP A 47 -0.58 -13.01 15.56
CA ASP A 47 -0.55 -11.79 16.38
C ASP A 47 -1.30 -10.61 15.74
N GLY A 48 -2.42 -10.89 15.07
CA GLY A 48 -3.24 -9.89 14.39
C GLY A 48 -2.57 -9.24 13.18
N ARG A 49 -1.61 -9.94 12.54
CA ARG A 49 -0.82 -9.50 11.39
C ARG A 49 -0.72 -10.60 10.34
N VAL A 50 -0.45 -10.20 9.10
CA VAL A 50 -0.16 -11.11 7.98
C VAL A 50 1.36 -11.33 7.91
N GLN A 51 1.81 -12.55 8.16
CA GLN A 51 3.20 -12.99 8.19
C GLN A 51 3.68 -13.47 6.81
N LEU A 52 3.46 -12.65 5.78
CA LEU A 52 3.87 -12.96 4.41
C LEU A 52 4.49 -11.74 3.72
N PRO A 53 5.40 -11.96 2.76
CA PRO A 53 5.89 -10.92 1.88
C PRO A 53 4.82 -10.45 0.89
N LEU A 54 4.79 -9.14 0.63
CA LEU A 54 4.04 -8.54 -0.47
C LEU A 54 4.99 -8.31 -1.64
N ARG A 55 4.82 -9.04 -2.75
CA ARG A 55 5.60 -8.80 -3.97
C ARG A 55 5.08 -7.54 -4.66
N VAL A 56 5.98 -6.60 -4.89
CA VAL A 56 5.72 -5.33 -5.57
C VAL A 56 6.60 -5.23 -6.81
N GLU A 57 5.96 -5.01 -7.95
CA GLU A 57 6.63 -4.82 -9.24
C GLU A 57 6.23 -3.48 -9.84
N LEU A 58 7.22 -2.82 -10.44
CA LEU A 58 7.05 -1.61 -11.25
C LEU A 58 7.58 -1.93 -12.64
N ASN A 59 6.71 -1.81 -13.65
CA ASN A 59 7.04 -2.08 -15.05
C ASN A 59 7.63 -3.49 -15.29
N GLY A 60 7.15 -4.48 -14.53
CA GLY A 60 7.61 -5.87 -14.61
C GLY A 60 8.92 -6.16 -13.86
N GLU A 61 9.55 -5.14 -13.29
CA GLU A 61 10.74 -5.31 -12.45
C GLU A 61 10.37 -5.33 -10.97
N ARG A 62 11.04 -6.21 -10.20
CA ARG A 62 10.84 -6.30 -8.76
C ARG A 62 11.30 -5.01 -8.09
N PHE A 63 10.35 -4.30 -7.47
CA PHE A 63 10.59 -3.06 -6.73
C PHE A 63 10.79 -3.29 -5.22
N GLY A 64 10.06 -4.28 -4.69
CA GLY A 64 10.20 -4.72 -3.30
C GLY A 64 9.42 -5.99 -3.02
N GLU A 65 9.74 -6.62 -1.91
CA GLU A 65 9.06 -7.76 -1.33
C GLU A 65 8.96 -7.62 0.21
N PRO A 66 8.44 -6.49 0.74
CA PRO A 66 8.39 -6.28 2.18
C PRO A 66 7.39 -7.20 2.88
N HIS A 67 7.72 -7.59 4.09
CA HIS A 67 6.97 -8.51 4.94
C HIS A 67 5.90 -7.78 5.76
N GLY A 68 4.65 -8.26 5.71
CA GLY A 68 3.51 -7.68 6.44
C GLY A 68 3.58 -7.82 7.96
N GLY A 69 4.48 -8.66 8.45
CA GLY A 69 4.67 -8.88 9.89
C GLY A 69 5.32 -7.70 10.62
N GLU A 70 6.02 -6.78 9.94
CA GLU A 70 6.71 -5.64 10.58
C GLU A 70 5.81 -4.41 10.81
N MET A 71 4.49 -4.58 10.81
CA MET A 71 3.59 -3.52 11.26
C MET A 71 3.80 -3.23 12.75
N ASP A 72 4.07 -1.99 13.12
CA ASP A 72 4.22 -1.58 14.53
C ASP A 72 2.94 -1.91 15.34
N PHE A 73 1.76 -1.65 14.78
CA PHE A 73 0.46 -1.92 15.40
C PHE A 73 -0.28 -3.02 14.64
N SER A 74 -0.85 -3.98 15.36
CA SER A 74 -1.69 -5.06 14.85
C SER A 74 -3.04 -4.54 14.37
N PHE A 75 -3.75 -5.30 13.52
CA PHE A 75 -5.12 -4.97 13.16
C PHE A 75 -6.05 -4.82 14.38
N PRO A 76 -6.03 -5.71 15.40
CA PRO A 76 -6.79 -5.50 16.64
C PRO A 76 -6.48 -4.18 17.36
N GLU A 77 -5.21 -3.78 17.45
CA GLU A 77 -4.81 -2.49 18.06
C GLU A 77 -5.34 -1.30 17.26
N LEU A 78 -5.26 -1.36 15.93
CA LEU A 78 -5.80 -0.34 15.04
C LEU A 78 -7.32 -0.23 15.14
N VAL A 79 -8.04 -1.37 15.20
CA VAL A 79 -9.49 -1.41 15.41
C VAL A 79 -9.86 -0.80 16.76
N MET A 80 -9.14 -1.17 17.83
CA MET A 80 -9.35 -0.61 19.17
C MET A 80 -9.15 0.91 19.18
N HIS A 81 -8.10 1.39 18.52
CA HIS A 81 -7.83 2.81 18.38
C HIS A 81 -8.96 3.54 17.66
N LEU A 82 -9.42 3.01 16.52
CA LEU A 82 -10.49 3.60 15.73
C LEU A 82 -11.84 3.58 16.45
N ALA A 83 -12.13 2.55 17.24
CA ALA A 83 -13.38 2.42 17.98
C ALA A 83 -13.47 3.31 19.23
N ARG A 84 -12.37 3.98 19.62
CA ARG A 84 -12.31 4.76 20.87
C ARG A 84 -13.39 5.85 20.99
N THR A 85 -13.78 6.46 19.87
CA THR A 85 -14.71 7.60 19.85
C THR A 85 -15.86 7.44 18.85
N ARG A 86 -15.96 6.27 18.20
CA ARG A 86 -16.98 6.01 17.18
C ARG A 86 -17.30 4.53 17.09
N ARG A 87 -18.49 4.22 16.55
CA ARG A 87 -18.87 2.84 16.22
C ARG A 87 -18.26 2.45 14.86
N LEU A 88 -17.74 1.24 14.76
CA LEU A 88 -17.35 0.61 13.49
C LEU A 88 -18.48 -0.32 13.05
N ARG A 89 -18.97 -0.18 11.82
CA ARG A 89 -20.09 -0.99 11.30
C ARG A 89 -19.56 -2.11 10.40
N ALA A 90 -20.35 -3.15 10.21
CA ALA A 90 -20.08 -4.19 9.21
C ALA A 90 -19.80 -3.55 7.84
N GLY A 91 -18.75 -4.03 7.16
CA GLY A 91 -18.26 -3.46 5.91
C GLY A 91 -17.26 -2.29 6.06
N THR A 92 -16.87 -1.92 7.28
CA THR A 92 -15.76 -0.96 7.48
C THR A 92 -14.45 -1.56 6.99
N VAL A 93 -13.76 -0.86 6.08
CA VAL A 93 -12.44 -1.26 5.57
C VAL A 93 -11.36 -0.50 6.32
N LEU A 94 -10.38 -1.23 6.84
CA LEU A 94 -9.22 -0.70 7.55
C LEU A 94 -7.95 -1.14 6.83
N GLY A 95 -7.15 -0.17 6.40
CA GLY A 95 -5.82 -0.43 5.84
C GLY A 95 -4.74 -0.47 6.92
N SER A 96 -3.72 -1.30 6.72
CA SER A 96 -2.51 -1.35 7.55
C SER A 96 -1.64 -0.10 7.47
N GLY A 97 -1.78 0.67 6.39
CA GLY A 97 -0.73 1.56 5.89
C GLY A 97 0.23 0.81 4.96
N THR A 98 1.19 1.56 4.41
CA THR A 98 2.22 1.02 3.51
C THR A 98 3.09 -0.02 4.23
N PHE A 99 3.34 -1.16 3.58
CA PHE A 99 4.29 -2.15 4.08
C PHE A 99 5.71 -1.58 4.02
N SER A 100 6.38 -1.51 5.16
CA SER A 100 7.72 -0.98 5.33
C SER A 100 8.50 -1.92 6.26
N ASN A 101 9.76 -2.16 5.96
CA ASN A 101 10.62 -3.01 6.78
C ASN A 101 11.92 -2.31 7.12
N ARG A 102 12.48 -2.66 8.27
CA ARG A 102 13.76 -2.10 8.73
C ARG A 102 14.91 -2.46 7.80
N ASP A 103 14.92 -3.68 7.27
CA ASP A 103 15.92 -4.17 6.30
C ASP A 103 15.52 -3.89 4.85
N TYR A 104 15.14 -2.64 4.56
CA TYR A 104 14.73 -2.20 3.22
C TYR A 104 15.79 -2.41 2.14
N ARG A 105 17.07 -2.57 2.50
CA ARG A 105 18.13 -2.87 1.52
C ARG A 105 17.97 -4.27 0.93
N ARG A 106 17.46 -5.20 1.73
CA ARG A 106 17.16 -6.57 1.30
C ARG A 106 15.75 -6.70 0.77
N THR A 107 14.76 -6.12 1.46
CA THR A 107 13.35 -6.28 1.13
C THR A 107 12.86 -5.30 0.08
N GLY A 108 13.60 -4.23 -0.22
CA GLY A 108 13.11 -3.14 -1.06
C GLY A 108 11.98 -2.35 -0.40
N SER A 109 11.08 -1.80 -1.22
CA SER A 109 10.02 -0.89 -0.77
C SER A 109 8.67 -1.28 -1.38
N ALA A 110 7.56 -0.97 -0.70
CA ALA A 110 6.22 -1.04 -1.31
C ALA A 110 5.71 0.34 -1.80
N CYS A 111 6.50 1.40 -1.59
CA CYS A 111 6.09 2.77 -1.91
C CYS A 111 7.24 3.58 -2.50
N LEU A 112 6.96 4.28 -3.60
CA LEU A 112 7.92 5.19 -4.23
C LEU A 112 8.31 6.34 -3.31
N ALA A 113 7.39 6.85 -2.49
CA ALA A 113 7.70 7.93 -1.56
C ALA A 113 8.68 7.46 -0.46
N GLU A 114 8.54 6.22 0.00
CA GLU A 114 9.49 5.61 0.94
C GLU A 114 10.86 5.44 0.28
N ARG A 115 10.94 4.80 -0.90
CA ARG A 115 12.21 4.65 -1.65
C ARG A 115 12.93 5.98 -1.83
N ARG A 116 12.19 7.02 -2.26
CA ARG A 116 12.74 8.36 -2.45
C ARG A 116 13.21 9.00 -1.15
N ALA A 117 12.53 8.76 -0.03
CA ALA A 117 12.95 9.24 1.29
C ALA A 117 14.24 8.54 1.75
N ILE A 118 14.36 7.22 1.55
CA ILE A 118 15.57 6.45 1.83
C ILE A 118 16.75 7.00 1.00
N GLU A 119 16.57 7.19 -0.30
CA GLU A 119 17.61 7.76 -1.17
C GLU A 119 18.04 9.16 -0.70
N LYS A 120 17.09 10.01 -0.30
CA LYS A 120 17.40 11.34 0.21
C LYS A 120 18.24 11.28 1.48
N LEU A 121 17.93 10.34 2.38
CA LEU A 121 18.66 10.16 3.64
C LEU A 121 20.06 9.57 3.42
N GLU A 122 20.20 8.60 2.52
CA GLU A 122 21.47 7.91 2.29
C GLU A 122 22.41 8.64 1.32
N GLN A 123 21.85 9.28 0.30
CA GLN A 123 22.58 9.81 -0.87
C GLN A 123 22.45 11.33 -1.01
N GLY A 124 21.64 11.98 -0.18
CA GLY A 124 21.42 13.43 -0.21
C GLY A 124 20.44 13.89 -1.30
N GLU A 125 19.95 13.00 -2.17
CA GLU A 125 18.97 13.31 -3.21
C GLU A 125 18.03 12.11 -3.50
N SER A 126 16.81 12.39 -3.95
CA SER A 126 15.86 11.35 -4.38
C SER A 126 15.96 11.16 -5.89
N ARG A 127 16.46 10.00 -6.33
CA ARG A 127 16.71 9.67 -7.74
C ARG A 127 15.56 8.92 -8.40
N THR A 128 14.92 8.01 -7.67
CA THR A 128 13.79 7.22 -8.19
C THR A 128 12.63 8.16 -8.55
N PRO A 129 12.19 8.27 -9.82
CA PRO A 129 11.08 9.14 -10.18
C PRO A 129 9.76 8.66 -9.58
N PHE A 130 8.75 9.55 -9.54
CA PHE A 130 7.37 9.09 -9.37
C PHE A 130 6.83 8.50 -10.68
N LEU A 131 5.66 7.88 -10.61
CA LEU A 131 4.98 7.27 -11.77
C LEU A 131 4.68 8.30 -12.86
N SER A 132 4.80 7.85 -14.09
CA SER A 132 4.36 8.51 -15.32
C SER A 132 3.20 7.74 -15.96
N PHE A 133 2.47 8.36 -16.87
CA PHE A 133 1.49 7.64 -17.67
C PHE A 133 2.19 6.57 -18.53
N GLY A 134 1.60 5.38 -18.58
CA GLY A 134 2.19 4.18 -19.16
C GLY A 134 2.81 3.25 -18.13
N ASP A 135 3.21 3.75 -16.95
CA ASP A 135 3.75 2.90 -15.89
C ASP A 135 2.70 1.91 -15.37
N ARG A 136 3.17 0.73 -14.99
CA ARG A 136 2.35 -0.37 -14.50
C ARG A 136 2.82 -0.83 -13.14
N LEU A 137 1.90 -0.94 -12.18
CA LEU A 137 2.17 -1.50 -10.88
C LEU A 137 1.48 -2.84 -10.73
N ARG A 138 2.21 -3.81 -10.17
CA ARG A 138 1.65 -5.10 -9.76
C ARG A 138 1.95 -5.36 -8.28
N PHE A 139 0.90 -5.73 -7.54
CA PHE A 139 0.98 -6.15 -6.15
C PHE A 139 0.35 -7.51 -5.99
N GLU A 140 1.08 -8.48 -5.44
CA GLU A 140 0.58 -9.83 -5.24
C GLU A 140 1.21 -10.45 -3.99
N MET A 141 0.42 -11.26 -3.28
CA MET A 141 0.87 -11.98 -2.09
C MET A 141 0.54 -13.46 -2.28
N PHE A 142 1.56 -14.29 -2.08
CA PHE A 142 1.48 -15.72 -2.24
C PHE A 142 1.44 -16.40 -0.86
N GLY A 143 0.68 -17.49 -0.78
CA GLY A 143 0.64 -18.36 0.39
C GLY A 143 1.93 -19.14 0.56
N LEU A 144 2.05 -19.85 1.68
CA LEU A 144 3.19 -20.73 1.96
C LEU A 144 3.30 -21.88 0.95
N ASP A 145 2.20 -22.22 0.27
CA ASP A 145 2.08 -23.19 -0.81
C ASP A 145 2.40 -22.61 -2.20
N GLY A 146 2.73 -21.31 -2.28
CA GLY A 146 3.03 -20.61 -3.52
C GLY A 146 1.80 -20.18 -4.34
N GLN A 147 0.58 -20.40 -3.86
CA GLN A 147 -0.64 -19.97 -4.55
C GLN A 147 -0.93 -18.49 -4.31
N SER A 148 -1.52 -17.82 -5.30
CA SER A 148 -1.95 -16.42 -5.15
C SER A 148 -3.15 -16.33 -4.22
N LEU A 149 -3.01 -15.59 -3.11
CA LEU A 149 -4.05 -15.56 -2.06
C LEU A 149 -5.21 -14.62 -2.40
N PHE A 150 -4.91 -13.45 -2.94
CA PHE A 150 -5.90 -12.39 -3.19
C PHE A 150 -6.17 -12.14 -4.68
N GLY A 151 -5.42 -12.82 -5.56
CA GLY A 151 -5.14 -12.33 -6.90
C GLY A 151 -4.23 -11.10 -6.87
N ALA A 152 -3.80 -10.66 -8.05
CA ALA A 152 -2.95 -9.48 -8.18
C ALA A 152 -3.77 -8.20 -8.37
N ILE A 153 -3.34 -7.12 -7.71
CA ILE A 153 -3.61 -5.77 -8.23
C ILE A 153 -2.64 -5.60 -9.39
N ASP A 154 -3.14 -5.34 -10.59
CA ASP A 154 -2.33 -5.17 -11.77
C ASP A 154 -2.95 -4.09 -12.68
N HIS A 155 -2.38 -2.89 -12.64
CA HIS A 155 -2.96 -1.75 -13.35
C HIS A 155 -1.91 -0.82 -13.96
N GLN A 156 -2.28 -0.25 -15.11
CA GLN A 156 -1.50 0.76 -15.81
C GLN A 156 -2.06 2.15 -15.52
N PHE A 157 -1.17 3.11 -15.26
CA PHE A 157 -1.53 4.50 -15.07
C PHE A 157 -1.76 5.15 -16.44
N VAL A 158 -2.94 5.73 -16.64
CA VAL A 158 -3.33 6.36 -17.91
C VAL A 158 -3.72 7.81 -17.69
N ALA A 159 -3.58 8.63 -18.73
CA ALA A 159 -4.06 9.99 -18.71
C ALA A 159 -5.59 10.00 -18.50
N ALA A 160 -6.07 10.77 -17.53
CA ALA A 160 -7.48 11.01 -17.41
C ALA A 160 -7.96 11.83 -18.63
N PRO A 161 -9.09 11.47 -19.26
CA PRO A 161 -9.68 12.31 -20.29
C PRO A 161 -9.98 13.69 -19.69
N LEU A 162 -9.72 14.75 -20.45
CA LEU A 162 -10.13 16.09 -20.05
C LEU A 162 -11.66 16.08 -19.87
N PRO A 163 -12.19 16.69 -18.80
CA PRO A 163 -13.63 16.87 -18.69
C PRO A 163 -14.14 17.54 -19.97
N SER A 164 -15.19 16.99 -20.58
CA SER A 164 -15.92 17.72 -21.61
C SER A 164 -16.35 19.05 -21.00
N GLU A 165 -16.10 20.17 -21.69
CA GLU A 165 -16.64 21.47 -21.28
C GLU A 165 -18.15 21.29 -21.05
N VAL A 166 -18.59 21.53 -19.80
CA VAL A 166 -20.00 21.52 -19.40
C VAL A 166 -20.58 22.88 -19.71
#